data_AF-A0A3G8WJG7-F1
#
_entry.id   AF-A0A3G8WJG7-F1
#
_cell.length_a   1.000
_cell.length_b   1.000
_cell.length_c   1.000
_cell.angle_alpha   90.00
_cell.angle_beta   90.00
_cell.angle_gamma   90.00
#
_symmetry.space_group_name_H-M   'P 1'
#
loop_
_entity.id
_entity.type
_entity.pdbx_description
1 polymer ?
#
loop_
_entity_poly.entity_id
_entity_poly.type
_entity_poly.pdbx_seq_one_letter_code
_entity_poly.pdbx_strand_id
1 'polypeptide(L)'
;MIDTSETLAPARELATILNTSYSVIGKYERDEMIPSIEVAKNIAKILDTTVGYILGETEQVNIFKDPVMLNRFNDIEKLDPENKKHLLSVVDGFIQALKIKNIAAL
;
A
#
# COMPACT_ATOMS: atom_id res chain seq x y z
N MET A 1 22.55 -8.75 24.82
CA MET A 1 22.86 -7.42 24.28
C MET A 1 22.86 -7.58 22.78
N ILE A 2 21.79 -7.16 22.11
CA ILE A 2 21.72 -7.20 20.64
C ILE A 2 22.61 -6.06 20.18
N ASP A 3 23.60 -6.38 19.35
CA ASP A 3 24.53 -5.40 18.79
C ASP A 3 23.74 -4.41 17.93
N THR A 4 23.58 -3.19 18.42
CA THR A 4 22.87 -2.11 17.72
C THR A 4 23.70 -1.50 16.59
N SER A 5 24.88 -2.05 16.26
CA SER A 5 25.72 -1.56 15.16
C SER A 5 25.30 -2.04 13.77
N GLU A 6 24.33 -2.95 13.64
CA GLU A 6 24.02 -3.61 12.36
C GLU A 6 22.59 -3.37 11.84
N THR A 7 21.86 -2.40 12.40
CA THR A 7 20.64 -1.87 11.76
C THR A 7 20.99 -0.75 10.79
N LEU A 8 21.08 -1.09 9.49
CA LEU A 8 21.20 -0.12 8.40
C LEU A 8 19.94 0.77 8.34
N ALA A 9 20.10 2.04 7.98
CA ALA A 9 18.96 2.91 7.70
C ALA A 9 18.08 2.31 6.58
N PRO A 10 16.75 2.50 6.58
CA PRO A 10 15.83 1.83 5.64
C PRO A 10 16.22 1.96 4.16
N ALA A 11 16.69 3.14 3.75
CA ALA A 11 17.15 3.38 2.37
C ALA A 11 18.47 2.66 2.02
N ARG A 12 19.35 2.40 2.99
CA ARG A 12 20.58 1.62 2.76
C ARG A 12 20.28 0.14 2.65
N GLU A 13 19.39 -0.37 3.49
CA GLU A 13 18.91 -1.75 3.40
C GLU A 13 18.21 -1.98 2.06
N LEU A 14 17.34 -1.06 1.64
CA LEU A 14 16.67 -1.11 0.33
C LEU A 14 17.68 -1.10 -0.84
N ALA A 15 18.73 -0.27 -0.75
CA ALA A 15 19.79 -0.23 -1.76
C ALA A 15 20.51 -1.58 -1.89
N THR A 16 20.84 -2.22 -0.76
CA THR A 16 21.45 -3.55 -0.73
C THR A 16 20.54 -4.60 -1.35
N ILE A 17 19.25 -4.63 -0.99
CA ILE A 17 18.29 -5.62 -1.53
C ILE A 17 18.08 -5.44 -3.03
N LEU A 18 18.04 -4.19 -3.52
CA LEU A 18 17.87 -3.88 -4.94
C LEU A 18 19.18 -3.93 -5.74
N ASN A 19 20.29 -4.31 -5.12
CA ASN A 19 21.62 -4.33 -5.71
C ASN A 19 21.95 -3.02 -6.46
N THR A 20 21.65 -1.89 -5.80
CA THR A 20 21.87 -0.54 -6.32
C THR A 20 22.60 0.32 -5.30
N SER A 21 23.01 1.52 -5.71
CA SER A 21 23.68 2.43 -4.79
C SER A 21 22.67 3.19 -3.92
N TYR A 22 23.08 3.53 -2.69
CA TYR A 22 22.31 4.43 -1.82
C TYR A 22 21.97 5.77 -2.51
N SER A 23 22.88 6.26 -3.36
CA SER A 23 22.65 7.47 -4.16
C SER A 23 21.47 7.30 -5.12
N VAL A 24 21.30 6.13 -5.73
CA VAL A 24 20.17 5.84 -6.64
C VAL A 24 18.86 5.80 -5.87
N ILE A 25 18.80 5.18 -4.69
CA ILE A 25 17.60 5.20 -3.83
C ILE A 25 17.24 6.64 -3.45
N GLY A 26 18.23 7.44 -3.02
CA GLY A 26 17.99 8.83 -2.68
C GLY A 26 17.51 9.67 -3.87
N LYS A 27 17.90 9.33 -5.11
CA LYS A 27 17.38 10.00 -6.32
C LYS A 27 15.90 9.64 -6.57
N TYR A 28 15.48 8.42 -6.24
CA TYR A 28 14.06 8.04 -6.30
C TYR A 28 13.23 8.82 -5.27
N GLU A 29 13.73 8.96 -4.04
CA GLU A 29 13.02 9.68 -2.96
C GLU A 29 12.91 11.19 -3.19
N ARG A 30 13.79 11.77 -4.02
CA ARG A 30 13.81 13.21 -4.34
C ARG A 30 13.23 13.54 -5.73
N ASP A 31 12.59 12.58 -6.38
CA ASP A 31 12.05 12.70 -7.74
C ASP A 31 13.09 13.12 -8.81
N GLU A 32 14.38 12.93 -8.52
CA GLU A 32 15.50 13.23 -9.44
C GLU A 32 15.69 12.12 -10.49
N MET A 33 15.15 10.93 -10.21
CA MET A 33 15.19 9.77 -11.09
C MET A 33 13.91 8.97 -10.96
N ILE A 34 13.34 8.55 -12.09
CA ILE A 34 12.17 7.67 -12.11
C ILE A 34 12.65 6.21 -12.15
N PRO A 35 12.23 5.34 -11.21
CA PRO A 35 12.57 3.93 -11.27
C PRO A 35 11.92 3.27 -12.51
N SER A 36 12.55 2.24 -13.06
CA SER A 36 11.87 1.42 -14.07
C SER A 36 10.65 0.71 -13.45
N ILE A 37 9.71 0.26 -14.28
CA ILE A 37 8.53 -0.48 -13.81
C ILE A 37 8.94 -1.72 -12.99
N GLU A 38 10.00 -2.41 -13.40
CA GLU A 38 10.53 -3.58 -12.69
C GLU A 38 11.10 -3.21 -11.32
N VAL A 39 11.86 -2.11 -11.24
CA VAL A 39 12.40 -1.60 -9.97
C VAL A 39 11.26 -1.17 -9.04
N ALA A 40 10.25 -0.47 -9.55
CA ALA A 40 9.07 -0.07 -8.77
C ALA A 40 8.30 -1.27 -8.21
N LYS A 41 8.13 -2.34 -9.01
CA LYS A 41 7.53 -3.61 -8.54
C LYS A 41 8.34 -4.26 -7.42
N ASN A 42 9.66 -4.27 -7.55
CA ASN A 42 10.54 -4.85 -6.54
C ASN A 42 10.51 -4.03 -5.24
N ILE A 43 10.54 -2.69 -5.32
CA ILE A 43 10.37 -1.82 -4.16
C ILE A 43 9.03 -2.08 -3.47
N ALA A 44 7.92 -2.13 -4.22
CA ALA A 44 6.59 -2.42 -3.69
C ALA A 44 6.54 -3.74 -2.92
N LYS A 45 7.15 -4.78 -3.47
CA LYS A 45 7.23 -6.11 -2.84
C LYS A 45 8.06 -6.09 -1.56
N ILE A 46 9.19 -5.38 -1.53
CA ILE A 46 10.08 -5.29 -0.35
C ILE A 46 9.39 -4.53 0.78
N LEU A 47 8.65 -3.47 0.45
CA LEU A 47 7.95 -2.61 1.40
C LEU A 47 6.55 -3.12 1.77
N ASP A 48 6.19 -4.33 1.32
CA ASP A 48 4.85 -4.94 1.49
C ASP A 48 3.70 -3.98 1.17
N THR A 49 3.81 -3.35 0.00
CA THR A 49 2.87 -2.35 -0.48
C THR A 49 2.60 -2.54 -1.97
N THR A 50 1.91 -1.60 -2.62
CA THR A 50 1.64 -1.68 -4.07
C THR A 50 2.34 -0.56 -4.83
N VAL A 51 2.53 -0.79 -6.14
CA VAL A 51 3.20 0.18 -7.02
C VAL A 51 2.44 1.51 -7.07
N GLY A 52 1.11 1.47 -7.16
CA GLY A 52 0.28 2.69 -7.20
C GLY A 52 0.42 3.55 -5.94
N TYR A 53 0.65 2.92 -4.77
CA TYR A 53 0.93 3.65 -3.54
C TYR A 53 2.26 4.40 -3.59
N ILE A 54 3.32 3.76 -4.11
CA ILE A 54 4.65 4.38 -4.24
C ILE A 54 4.64 5.52 -5.26
N LEU A 55 3.80 5.43 -6.30
CA LEU A 55 3.67 6.48 -7.32
C LEU A 55 2.79 7.67 -6.89
N GLY A 56 2.20 7.63 -5.69
CA GLY A 56 1.38 8.73 -5.19
C GLY A 56 0.03 8.86 -5.89
N GLU A 57 -0.49 7.80 -6.52
CA GLU A 57 -1.76 7.82 -7.25
C GLU A 57 -2.99 8.05 -6.34
N THR A 58 -2.81 8.06 -5.01
CA THR A 58 -3.88 8.32 -4.05
C THR A 58 -3.46 9.25 -2.92
N GLU A 59 -4.08 10.42 -2.84
CA GLU A 59 -3.87 11.38 -1.74
C GLU A 59 -4.79 11.14 -0.52
N GLN A 60 -5.93 10.46 -0.69
CA GLN A 60 -6.96 10.42 0.36
C GLN A 60 -7.22 9.05 1.03
N VAL A 61 -6.82 7.92 0.43
CA VAL A 61 -7.05 6.61 1.06
C VAL A 61 -5.90 5.66 0.72
N ASN A 62 -5.25 5.10 1.74
CA ASN A 62 -4.19 4.08 1.69
C ASN A 62 -4.67 2.72 1.09
N ILE A 63 -5.65 2.71 0.16
CA ILE A 63 -6.24 1.50 -0.44
C ILE A 63 -5.15 0.63 -1.08
N PHE A 64 -4.20 1.31 -1.72
CA PHE A 64 -3.04 0.71 -2.37
C PHE A 64 -1.88 0.44 -1.42
N LYS A 65 -1.96 0.86 -0.15
CA LYS A 65 -0.88 0.60 0.81
C LYS A 65 -0.90 -0.86 1.26
N ASP A 66 -2.08 -1.44 1.44
CA ASP A 66 -2.30 -2.79 1.96
C ASP A 66 -2.59 -3.78 0.81
N PRO A 67 -1.65 -4.67 0.47
CA PRO A 67 -1.85 -5.67 -0.59
C PRO A 67 -3.01 -6.62 -0.32
N VAL A 68 -3.32 -6.92 0.94
CA VAL A 68 -4.45 -7.79 1.32
C VAL A 68 -5.77 -7.11 0.99
N MET A 69 -5.89 -5.82 1.30
CA MET A 69 -7.08 -5.04 0.94
C MET A 69 -7.24 -4.94 -0.58
N LEU A 70 -6.15 -4.69 -1.33
CA LEU A 70 -6.21 -4.69 -2.79
C LEU A 70 -6.70 -6.04 -3.35
N ASN A 71 -6.19 -7.15 -2.82
CA ASN A 71 -6.63 -8.49 -3.23
C ASN A 71 -8.11 -8.73 -2.91
N ARG A 72 -8.61 -8.27 -1.75
CA ARG A 72 -10.05 -8.32 -1.43
C ARG A 72 -10.87 -7.60 -2.49
N PHE A 73 -10.48 -6.40 -2.93
CA PHE A 73 -11.19 -5.70 -4.01
C PHE A 73 -11.16 -6.49 -5.32
N ASN A 74 -10.01 -7.05 -5.69
CA ASN A 74 -9.90 -7.90 -6.88
C ASN A 74 -10.82 -9.12 -6.82
N ASP A 75 -10.99 -9.73 -5.65
CA ASP A 75 -11.88 -10.88 -5.48
C ASP A 75 -13.35 -10.48 -5.51
N ILE A 76 -13.71 -9.31 -4.95
CA ILE A 76 -15.06 -8.74 -5.02
C ILE A 76 -15.47 -8.46 -6.47
N GLU A 77 -14.56 -7.93 -7.28
CA GLU A 77 -14.80 -7.65 -8.70
C GLU A 77 -15.03 -8.93 -9.54
N LYS A 78 -14.54 -10.08 -9.08
CA LYS A 78 -14.74 -11.39 -9.75
C LYS A 78 -16.04 -12.08 -9.36
N LEU A 79 -16.77 -11.58 -8.37
CA LEU A 79 -18.07 -12.14 -7.99
C LEU A 79 -19.11 -11.94 -9.10
N ASP A 80 -20.10 -12.83 -9.17
CA ASP A 80 -21.27 -12.61 -10.01
C ASP A 80 -22.07 -11.37 -9.52
N PRO A 81 -22.89 -10.76 -10.40
CA PRO A 81 -23.57 -9.51 -10.08
C PRO A 81 -24.46 -9.57 -8.83
N GLU A 82 -25.07 -10.72 -8.54
CA GLU A 82 -25.98 -10.89 -7.41
C GLU A 82 -25.21 -10.93 -6.09
N ASN A 83 -24.18 -11.79 -6.02
CA ASN A 83 -23.34 -11.89 -4.83
C ASN A 83 -22.56 -10.59 -4.55
N LYS A 84 -22.06 -9.93 -5.60
CA LYS A 84 -21.41 -8.62 -5.47
C LYS A 84 -22.36 -7.58 -4.87
N LYS A 85 -23.60 -7.51 -5.37
CA LYS A 85 -24.63 -6.59 -4.85
C LYS A 85 -24.93 -6.85 -3.37
N HIS A 86 -25.08 -8.12 -2.98
CA HIS A 86 -25.32 -8.47 -1.59
C HIS A 86 -24.17 -8.06 -0.67
N LEU A 87 -22.94 -8.34 -1.06
CA LEU A 87 -21.76 -7.95 -0.28
C LEU A 87 -21.68 -6.43 -0.10
N LEU A 88 -21.86 -5.67 -1.18
CA LEU A 88 -21.83 -4.20 -1.11
C LEU A 88 -22.94 -3.66 -0.20
N SER A 89 -24.13 -4.25 -0.23
CA SER A 89 -25.23 -3.88 0.67
C SER A 89 -24.87 -4.07 2.15
N VAL A 90 -24.13 -5.13 2.49
CA VAL A 90 -23.65 -5.38 3.86
C VAL A 90 -22.61 -4.34 4.27
N VAL A 91 -21.65 -4.04 3.38
CA VAL A 91 -20.62 -3.03 3.61
C VAL A 91 -21.25 -1.65 3.85
N ASP A 92 -22.19 -1.25 2.99
CA ASP A 92 -22.89 0.03 3.08
C ASP A 92 -23.69 0.13 4.38
N GLY A 93 -24.44 -0.93 4.72
CA GLY A 93 -25.20 -0.99 5.97
C GLY A 93 -24.31 -0.87 7.21
N PHE A 94 -23.15 -1.54 7.22
CA PHE A 94 -22.20 -1.46 8.33
C PHE A 94 -21.61 -0.05 8.49
N ILE A 95 -21.18 0.58 7.38
CA ILE A 95 -20.66 1.94 7.38
C ILE A 95 -21.72 2.93 7.87
N GLN A 96 -22.95 2.80 7.39
CA GLN A 96 -24.06 3.67 7.78
C GLN A 96 -24.39 3.54 9.27
N ALA A 97 -24.44 2.31 9.80
CA ALA A 97 -24.70 2.06 11.21
C ALA A 97 -23.66 2.75 12.12
N LEU A 98 -22.38 2.70 11.75
CA LEU A 98 -21.31 3.37 12.50
C LEU A 98 -21.40 4.89 12.42
N LYS A 99 -21.71 5.45 11.24
CA LYS A 99 -21.93 6.90 11.11
C LYS A 99 -23.07 7.39 12.00
N ILE A 100 -24.19 6.66 12.04
CA ILE A 100 -25.33 6.99 12.89
C ILE A 100 -24.94 6.91 14.37
N LYS A 101 -24.23 5.85 14.79
CA LYS A 101 -23.75 5.69 16.17
C LYS A 101 -22.86 6.85 16.61
N ASN A 102 -21.95 7.31 15.75
CA ASN A 102 -21.04 8.41 16.07
C ASN A 102 -21.74 9.76 16.20
N ILE A 103 -22.83 9.98 15.45
CA ILE A 103 -23.67 11.18 15.57
C ILE A 103 -24.52 11.12 16.84
N ALA A 104 -25.07 9.94 17.17
CA ALA A 104 -25.91 9.76 18.36
C ALA A 104 -25.13 9.71 19.69
N ALA A 105 -23.78 9.63 19.63
CA ALA A 105 -22.89 9.68 20.79
C ALA A 105 -22.38 11.09 21.12
N LEU A 106 -22.82 12.11 20.38
CA LEU A 106 -22.64 13.55 20.63
C LEU A 106 -23.90 14.14 21.25
#